data_AF-A0A398CG98-F1
#
_entry.id   AF-A0A398CG98-F1
#
_cell.length_a   1.000
_cell.length_b   1.000
_cell.length_c   1.000
_cell.angle_alpha   90.00
_cell.angle_beta   90.00
_cell.angle_gamma   90.00
#
_symmetry.space_group_name_H-M   'P 1'
#
loop_
_entity.id
_entity.type
_entity.pdbx_description
1 polymer ?
#
loop_
_entity_poly.entity_id
_entity_poly.type
_entity_poly.pdbx_seq_one_letter_code
_entity_poly.pdbx_strand_id
1 'polypeptide(L)' 'MKLNKAALIRHMNENFNGNYAWLAWELKIDVAYVYAVLVNDKKCGELFLKSIIRWCDENNTDFREYIFLP' A
#
# COMPACT_ATOMS: atom_id res chain seq x y z
N MET A 1 0.31 11.46 -8.83
CA MET A 1 0.84 10.18 -8.29
C MET A 1 -0.28 9.15 -8.29
N LYS A 2 0.00 7.90 -8.68
CA LYS A 2 -0.98 6.80 -8.68
C LYS A 2 -0.40 5.58 -7.96
N LEU A 3 -1.24 4.83 -7.27
CA LEU A 3 -0.84 3.58 -6.63
C LEU A 3 -0.59 2.48 -7.69
N ASN A 4 0.57 1.82 -7.60
CA ASN A 4 0.82 0.55 -8.25
C ASN A 4 0.18 -0.58 -7.43
N LYS A 5 -1.12 -0.81 -7.63
CA LYS A 5 -1.89 -1.82 -6.88
C LYS A 5 -1.29 -3.22 -6.99
N ALA A 6 -0.80 -3.57 -8.17
CA ALA A 6 -0.23 -4.89 -8.44
C ALA A 6 1.01 -5.17 -7.58
N ALA A 7 1.93 -4.20 -7.47
CA ALA A 7 3.11 -4.32 -6.61
C ALA A 7 2.74 -4.46 -5.13
N LEU A 8 1.77 -3.67 -4.65
CA LEU A 8 1.34 -3.73 -3.25
C LEU A 8 0.65 -5.06 -2.92
N ILE A 9 -0.20 -5.57 -3.82
CA ILE A 9 -0.86 -6.87 -3.66
C ILE A 9 0.17 -8.01 -3.67
N ARG A 10 1.15 -7.95 -4.59
CA ARG A 10 2.24 -8.93 -4.63
C ARG A 10 3.03 -8.93 -3.33
N HIS A 11 3.44 -7.76 -2.84
CA HIS A 11 4.14 -7.63 -1.57
C HIS A 11 3.33 -8.23 -0.40
N MET A 12 2.02 -7.95 -0.34
CA MET A 12 1.12 -8.51 0.67
C MET A 12 1.02 -10.04 0.60
N ASN A 13 0.97 -10.59 -0.61
CA ASN A 13 0.93 -12.04 -0.79
C ASN A 13 2.24 -12.71 -0.36
N GLU A 14 3.38 -12.12 -0.73
CA GLU A 14 4.71 -12.66 -0.42
C GLU A 14 5.07 -12.58 1.07
N ASN A 15 4.70 -11.49 1.75
CA ASN A 15 5.13 -11.22 3.12
C ASN A 15 4.06 -11.51 4.19
N PHE A 16 2.78 -11.42 3.82
CA PHE A 16 1.66 -11.52 4.76
C PHE A 16 0.65 -12.61 4.38
N ASN A 17 0.98 -13.49 3.44
CA ASN A 17 0.10 -14.55 2.95
C ASN A 17 -1.30 -14.02 2.54
N GLY A 18 -1.33 -12.83 1.92
CA GLY A 18 -2.57 -12.19 1.45
C GLY A 18 -3.40 -11.51 2.54
N ASN A 19 -2.86 -11.35 3.75
CA ASN A 19 -3.60 -10.77 4.86
C ASN A 19 -3.57 -9.24 4.86
N TYR A 20 -4.72 -8.64 4.55
CA TYR A 20 -4.91 -7.19 4.52
C TYR A 20 -4.69 -6.50 5.88
N ALA A 21 -4.96 -7.17 7.00
CA ALA A 21 -4.79 -6.57 8.32
C ALA A 21 -3.31 -6.37 8.66
N TRP A 22 -2.45 -7.30 8.26
CA TRP A 22 -1.00 -7.15 8.41
C TRP A 22 -0.45 -6.02 7.54
N LEU A 23 -0.87 -5.93 6.28
CA LEU A 23 -0.51 -4.81 5.41
C LEU A 23 -1.00 -3.46 5.98
N ALA A 24 -2.23 -3.43 6.50
CA ALA A 24 -2.81 -2.23 7.10
C ALA A 24 -2.03 -1.79 8.35
N TRP A 25 -1.58 -2.75 9.17
CA TRP A 25 -0.77 -2.50 10.35
C TRP A 25 0.60 -1.91 10.00
N GLU A 26 1.31 -2.50 9.03
CA GLU A 26 2.59 -1.98 8.51
C GLU A 26 2.46 -0.55 7.98
N LEU A 27 1.43 -0.30 7.16
CA LEU A 27 1.19 1.01 6.57
C LEU A 27 0.59 2.02 7.59
N LYS A 28 0.21 1.56 8.79
CA LYS A 28 -0.51 2.31 9.84
C LYS A 28 -1.77 2.99 9.29
N ILE A 29 -2.60 2.21 8.58
CA ILE A 29 -3.87 2.66 8.00
C ILE A 29 -4.99 1.70 8.40
N ASP A 30 -6.23 2.15 8.35
CA ASP A 30 -7.39 1.29 8.61
C ASP A 30 -7.51 0.16 7.56
N VAL A 31 -7.80 -1.06 8.04
CA VAL A 31 -7.89 -2.26 7.20
C VAL A 31 -9.03 -2.17 6.18
N ALA A 32 -10.17 -1.57 6.54
CA ALA A 32 -11.28 -1.40 5.62
C ALA A 32 -10.91 -0.40 4.52
N TYR A 33 -10.10 0.61 4.83
CA TYR A 33 -9.58 1.51 3.81
C TYR A 33 -8.60 0.82 2.85
N VAL A 34 -7.68 -0.01 3.36
CA VAL A 34 -6.78 -0.85 2.52
C VAL A 34 -7.60 -1.76 1.61
N TYR A 35 -8.57 -2.49 2.16
CA TYR A 35 -9.44 -3.36 1.38
C TYR A 35 -10.22 -2.59 0.31
N ALA A 36 -10.78 -1.42 0.66
CA ALA A 36 -11.53 -0.61 -0.29
C ALA A 36 -10.65 -0.13 -1.46
N VAL A 37 -9.39 0.24 -1.19
CA VAL A 37 -8.45 0.70 -2.23
C VAL A 37 -7.98 -0.45 -3.11
N LEU A 38 -7.66 -1.61 -2.53
CA LEU A 38 -7.11 -2.74 -3.27
C LEU A 38 -8.17 -3.58 -3.99
N VAL A 39 -9.36 -3.74 -3.41
CA VAL A 39 -10.42 -4.64 -3.91
C VAL A 39 -11.58 -3.86 -4.54
N ASN A 40 -12.15 -2.89 -3.82
CA ASN A 40 -13.38 -2.20 -4.25
C ASN A 40 -13.15 -1.02 -5.21
N ASP A 41 -11.98 -0.99 -5.85
CA ASP A 41 -11.52 0.07 -6.76
C ASP A 41 -11.67 1.52 -6.25
N LYS A 42 -11.68 1.71 -4.91
CA LYS A 42 -11.66 3.05 -4.32
C LYS A 42 -10.38 3.75 -4.73
N LYS A 43 -10.48 5.01 -5.18
CA LYS A 43 -9.29 5.85 -5.43
C LYS A 43 -8.48 6.00 -4.15
N CYS A 44 -7.17 5.76 -4.22
CA CYS A 44 -6.28 6.03 -3.11
C CYS A 44 -6.12 7.56 -2.94
N GLY A 45 -6.42 8.05 -1.74
CA GLY A 45 -6.16 9.44 -1.37
C GLY A 45 -4.70 9.68 -1.02
N GLU A 46 -4.34 10.96 -0.84
CA GLU A 46 -2.99 11.40 -0.50
C GLU A 46 -2.44 10.73 0.76
N LEU A 47 -3.27 10.52 1.78
CA LEU A 47 -2.87 9.84 3.02
C LEU A 47 -2.38 8.42 2.77
N PHE A 48 -3.01 7.68 1.85
CA PHE A 48 -2.61 6.31 1.52
C PHE A 48 -1.22 6.29 0.85
N LEU A 49 -1.01 7.21 -0.09
CA LEU A 49 0.28 7.37 -0.78
C LEU A 49 1.39 7.79 0.19
N LYS A 50 1.11 8.75 1.08
CA LYS A 50 2.05 9.18 2.12
C LYS A 50 2.40 8.05 3.08
N SER A 51 1.43 7.22 3.46
CA SER A 51 1.68 6.04 4.29
C SER A 51 2.61 5.04 3.62
N ILE A 52 2.48 4.81 2.31
CA ILE A 52 3.40 3.95 1.55
C ILE A 52 4.79 4.56 1.49
N ILE A 53 4.92 5.86 1.19
CA ILE A 53 6.23 6.53 1.15
C ILE A 53 6.92 6.43 2.50
N ARG A 54 6.20 6.75 3.59
CA ARG A 54 6.71 6.61 4.96
C ARG A 54 7.18 5.19 5.25
N TRP A 55 6.38 4.19 4.89
CA TRP A 55 6.73 2.79 5.08
C TRP A 55 7.98 2.41 4.28
N CYS A 56 8.12 2.90 3.05
CA CYS A 56 9.30 2.70 2.23
C CYS A 56 10.54 3.34 2.85
N ASP A 57 10.43 4.56 3.37
CA ASP A 57 11.51 5.26 4.06
C ASP A 57 11.93 4.50 5.35
N GLU A 58 10.96 3.98 6.11
CA GLU A 58 11.19 3.20 7.34
C GLU A 58 11.87 1.84 7.06
N ASN A 59 11.66 1.26 5.87
CA ASN A 59 12.18 -0.04 5.48
C ASN A 59 13.32 0.02 4.45
N ASN A 60 13.80 1.22 4.11
CA ASN A 60 14.84 1.46 3.11
C ASN A 60 14.53 0.82 1.74
N THR A 61 13.27 0.92 1.29
CA THR A 61 12.78 0.43 -0.01
C THR A 61 12.43 1.58 -0.95
N ASP A 62 12.45 1.34 -2.27
CA ASP A 62 12.11 2.38 -3.25
C ASP A 62 10.58 2.51 -3.40
N PHE A 63 10.03 3.64 -2.97
CA PHE A 63 8.59 3.93 -3.10
C PHE A 63 8.11 3.95 -4.55
N ARG A 64 9.01 4.12 -5.54
CA ARG A 64 8.66 4.10 -6.97
C ARG A 64 8.18 2.74 -7.44
N GLU A 65 8.50 1.66 -6.72
CA GLU A 65 7.91 0.34 -6.99
C GLU A 65 6.40 0.34 -6.75
N TYR A 66 5.95 1.10 -5.74
CA TYR A 66 4.57 1.13 -5.26
C TYR A 66 3.79 2.35 -5.76
N ILE A 67 4.45 3.40 -6.23
CA ILE A 67 3.82 4.65 -6.65
C ILE A 67 4.35 5.13 -7.99
N PHE A 68 3.45 5.29 -8.96
CA PHE A 68 3.74 5.98 -10.21
C PHE A 68 3.73 7.49 -9.99
N LEU A 69 4.88 8.12 -10.21
CA LEU A 69 5.04 9.57 -10.28
C LEU A 69 4.47 10.11 -11.61
N PRO A 70 3.97 11.36 -11.64
CA PRO A 70 3.53 12.00 -12.88
C PRO A 70 4.69 12.23 -13.86
#